data_AF-A0A811ZEN5-F1
#
_entry.id   AF-A0A811ZEN5-F1
#
_cell.length_a   1.000
_cell.length_b   1.000
_cell.length_c   1.000
_cell.angle_alpha   90.00
_cell.angle_beta   90.00
_cell.angle_gamma   90.00
#
_symmetry.space_group_name_H-M   'P 1'
#
loop_
_entity.id
_entity.type
_entity.pdbx_description
1 polymer ?
#
loop_
_entity_poly.entity_id
_entity_poly.type
_entity_poly.pdbx_seq_one_letter_code
_entity_poly.pdbx_strand_id
1 'polypeptide(L)'
;MAPDGHAGYAVVTLETIVEAAPLPPGTTSQKAELVALTRALHLSKNLQVNIYTDSKYVYLVTHTHSVLWQERGFLTTKGTPIVNGPLISKLLKPLNLPTKVAIIRCRGHQKSLDLVSRGNNIADTVAKQMAKKASPAPLLFLNIPHTPFLLG
;
A
#
# COMPACT_ATOMS: atom_id res chain seq x y z
N MET A 1 -9.27 -11.06 -1.40
CA MET A 1 -10.14 -9.93 -1.01
C MET A 1 -11.16 -10.48 -0.05
N ALA A 2 -11.46 -9.78 1.06
CA ALA A 2 -12.55 -10.21 1.92
C ALA A 2 -13.87 -10.14 1.13
N PRO A 3 -14.85 -11.02 1.41
CA PRO A 3 -16.15 -11.04 0.72
C PRO A 3 -16.88 -9.68 0.75
N ASP A 4 -16.50 -8.81 1.68
CA ASP A 4 -17.20 -7.56 2.01
C ASP A 4 -16.57 -6.33 1.33
N GLY A 5 -15.65 -6.51 0.37
CA GLY A 5 -14.99 -5.40 -0.35
C GLY A 5 -14.01 -4.59 0.49
N HIS A 6 -13.61 -5.09 1.65
CA HIS A 6 -12.61 -4.48 2.53
C HIS A 6 -11.20 -5.03 2.24
N ALA A 7 -10.21 -4.17 2.39
CA ALA A 7 -8.81 -4.52 2.25
C ALA A 7 -8.02 -3.94 3.42
N GLY A 8 -6.84 -4.51 3.66
CA GLY A 8 -5.85 -3.99 4.58
C GLY A 8 -4.47 -4.22 3.97
N TYR A 9 -3.46 -3.59 4.54
CA TYR A 9 -2.07 -3.87 4.22
C TYR A 9 -1.27 -4.17 5.48
N ALA A 10 -0.11 -4.77 5.28
CA ALA A 10 0.86 -5.02 6.33
C ALA A 10 2.29 -4.88 5.79
N VAL A 11 3.19 -4.37 6.63
CA VAL A 11 4.64 -4.39 6.48
C VAL A 11 5.18 -5.09 7.72
N VAL A 12 5.90 -6.18 7.53
CA VAL A 12 6.33 -7.07 8.61
C VAL A 12 7.79 -7.45 8.45
N THR A 13 8.43 -7.79 9.56
CA THR A 13 9.65 -8.61 9.59
C THR A 13 9.27 -10.05 9.94
N LEU A 14 10.26 -10.91 10.16
CA LEU A 14 10.01 -12.26 10.68
C LEU A 14 9.56 -12.26 12.14
N GLU A 15 9.90 -11.22 12.90
CA GLU A 15 9.62 -11.15 14.34
C GLU A 15 8.45 -10.23 14.67
N THR A 16 8.21 -9.18 13.87
CA THR A 16 7.32 -8.09 14.26
C THR A 16 6.48 -7.55 13.11
N ILE A 17 5.31 -7.01 13.46
CA ILE A 17 4.51 -6.16 12.56
C ILE A 17 5.10 -4.75 12.67
N VAL A 18 5.72 -4.27 11.58
CA VAL A 18 6.29 -2.92 11.52
C VAL A 18 5.18 -1.89 11.35
N GLU A 19 4.23 -2.16 10.46
CA GLU A 19 3.07 -1.33 10.23
C GLU A 19 1.93 -2.16 9.64
N ALA A 20 0.68 -1.91 10.05
CA ALA A 20 -0.50 -2.47 9.40
C ALA A 20 -1.71 -1.57 9.63
N ALA A 21 -2.54 -1.38 8.60
CA ALA A 21 -3.74 -0.54 8.68
C ALA A 21 -4.87 -1.09 7.80
N PRO A 22 -6.15 -0.85 8.16
CA PRO A 22 -7.25 -1.09 7.23
C PRO A 22 -7.16 -0.07 6.10
N LEU A 23 -7.67 -0.43 4.92
CA LEU A 23 -7.78 0.46 3.77
C LEU A 23 -9.24 0.85 3.54
N PRO A 24 -9.51 1.98 2.86
CA PRO A 24 -10.86 2.40 2.57
C PRO A 24 -11.68 1.30 1.89
N PRO A 25 -12.99 1.19 2.16
CA PRO A 25 -13.88 0.25 1.48
C PRO A 25 -13.78 0.39 -0.05
N GLY A 26 -13.87 -0.74 -0.77
CA GLY A 26 -13.72 -0.77 -2.23
C GLY A 26 -12.28 -0.72 -2.72
N THR A 27 -11.29 -0.74 -1.82
CA THR A 27 -9.88 -0.88 -2.21
C THR A 27 -9.61 -2.26 -2.78
N THR A 28 -9.13 -2.33 -4.03
CA THR A 28 -8.77 -3.58 -4.69
C THR A 28 -7.46 -4.15 -4.14
N SER A 29 -7.22 -5.45 -4.33
CA SER A 29 -5.96 -6.08 -3.93
C SER A 29 -4.75 -5.38 -4.53
N GLN A 30 -4.77 -5.07 -5.84
CA GLN A 30 -3.65 -4.37 -6.50
C GLN A 30 -3.34 -3.00 -5.87
N LYS A 31 -4.38 -2.25 -5.48
CA LYS A 31 -4.19 -0.95 -4.80
C LYS A 31 -3.61 -1.15 -3.40
N ALA A 32 -4.08 -2.16 -2.67
CA ALA A 32 -3.54 -2.50 -1.35
C ALA A 32 -2.05 -2.86 -1.42
N GLU A 33 -1.64 -3.65 -2.41
CA GLU A 33 -0.23 -4.01 -2.64
C GLU A 33 0.66 -2.78 -2.94
N LEU A 34 0.17 -1.85 -3.79
CA LEU A 34 0.89 -0.60 -4.07
C LEU A 34 1.04 0.27 -2.81
N VAL A 35 0.01 0.33 -1.97
CA VAL A 35 0.07 1.05 -0.69
C VAL A 35 1.07 0.38 0.26
N ALA A 36 1.02 -0.96 0.41
CA ALA A 36 1.93 -1.72 1.26
C ALA A 36 3.39 -1.44 0.91
N LEU A 37 3.75 -1.53 -0.38
CA LEU A 37 5.11 -1.25 -0.83
C LEU A 37 5.50 0.21 -0.62
N THR A 38 4.60 1.15 -0.93
CA THR A 38 4.84 2.58 -0.70
C THR A 38 5.18 2.81 0.77
N ARG A 39 4.44 2.22 1.71
CA ARG A 39 4.71 2.35 3.15
C ARG A 39 6.03 1.70 3.54
N ALA A 40 6.33 0.49 3.05
CA ALA A 40 7.59 -0.20 3.30
C ALA A 40 8.82 0.65 2.87
N LEU A 41 8.75 1.33 1.73
CA LEU A 41 9.82 2.21 1.25
C LEU A 41 10.02 3.46 2.14
N HIS A 42 8.92 4.04 2.65
CA HIS A 42 9.03 5.16 3.59
C HIS A 42 9.63 4.73 4.93
N LEU A 43 9.21 3.56 5.44
CA LEU A 43 9.72 2.98 6.69
C LEU A 43 11.20 2.58 6.58
N SER A 44 11.70 2.32 5.37
CA SER A 44 13.09 1.95 5.10
C SER A 44 13.98 3.11 4.65
N LYS A 45 13.54 4.35 4.87
CA LYS A 45 14.35 5.54 4.56
C LYS A 45 15.73 5.44 5.20
N ASN A 46 16.77 5.71 4.41
CA ASN A 46 18.18 5.64 4.78
C ASN A 46 18.70 4.24 5.16
N LEU A 47 17.93 3.17 4.95
CA LEU A 47 18.33 1.79 5.24
C LEU A 47 18.70 1.02 3.96
N GLN A 48 19.51 -0.03 4.12
CA GLN A 48 19.67 -1.06 3.09
C GLN A 48 18.68 -2.19 3.37
N VAL A 49 17.75 -2.46 2.44
CA VAL A 49 16.66 -3.42 2.67
C VAL A 49 16.35 -4.31 1.47
N ASN A 50 15.90 -5.53 1.76
CA ASN A 50 15.27 -6.44 0.80
C ASN A 50 13.78 -6.49 1.12
N ILE A 51 12.94 -6.06 0.19
CA ILE A 51 11.47 -6.08 0.33
C ILE A 51 10.93 -7.23 -0.51
N TYR A 52 10.25 -8.17 0.14
CA TYR A 52 9.60 -9.29 -0.54
C TYR A 52 8.11 -9.00 -0.74
N THR A 53 7.57 -9.37 -1.91
CA THR A 53 6.14 -9.28 -2.23
C THR A 53 5.73 -10.48 -3.07
N ASP A 54 4.55 -11.05 -2.83
CA ASP A 54 3.97 -12.08 -3.70
C ASP A 54 3.20 -11.48 -4.89
N SER A 55 3.00 -10.16 -4.88
CA SER A 55 2.30 -9.42 -5.93
C SER A 55 3.12 -9.33 -7.21
N LYS A 56 2.71 -10.14 -8.21
CA LYS A 56 3.22 -10.02 -9.59
C LYS A 56 3.07 -8.59 -10.12
N TYR A 57 1.94 -7.95 -9.80
CA TYR A 57 1.61 -6.63 -10.33
C TYR A 57 2.58 -5.57 -9.81
N VAL A 58 2.81 -5.52 -8.49
CA VAL A 58 3.74 -4.57 -7.90
C VAL A 58 5.16 -4.80 -8.39
N TYR A 59 5.60 -6.06 -8.44
CA TYR A 59 6.92 -6.40 -8.98
C TYR A 59 7.10 -5.89 -10.42
N LEU A 60 6.10 -6.07 -11.30
CA LEU A 60 6.17 -5.53 -12.66
C LEU A 60 6.17 -4.01 -12.65
N VAL A 61 5.29 -3.35 -11.89
CA VAL A 61 5.23 -1.88 -11.81
C VAL A 61 6.59 -1.28 -11.41
N THR A 62 7.31 -1.92 -10.49
CA THR A 62 8.61 -1.41 -10.02
C THR A 62 9.76 -1.71 -10.97
N HIS A 63 9.69 -2.78 -11.77
CA HIS A 63 10.80 -3.22 -12.63
C HIS A 63 10.62 -2.93 -14.13
N THR A 64 9.38 -2.75 -14.63
CA THR A 64 9.09 -2.70 -16.08
C THR A 64 8.91 -1.28 -16.64
N HIS A 65 9.82 -0.38 -16.31
CA HIS A 65 9.85 1.02 -16.79
C HIS A 65 8.74 1.92 -16.23
N SER A 66 8.72 2.07 -14.91
CA SER A 66 8.01 3.18 -14.26
C SER A 66 8.36 4.56 -14.85
N VAL A 67 9.61 4.74 -15.30
CA VAL A 67 10.10 5.95 -15.99
C VAL A 67 9.38 6.16 -17.33
N LEU A 68 9.15 5.10 -18.12
CA LEU A 68 8.44 5.21 -19.41
C LEU A 68 6.97 5.62 -19.23
N TRP A 69 6.31 5.14 -18.17
CA TRP A 69 4.95 5.60 -17.85
C TRP A 69 4.94 7.04 -17.34
N GLN A 70 5.96 7.46 -16.59
CA GLN A 70 6.10 8.85 -16.17
C GLN A 70 6.30 9.77 -17.38
N GLU A 71 7.14 9.39 -18.34
CA GLU A 71 7.38 10.13 -19.58
C GLU A 71 6.12 10.25 -20.46
N ARG A 72 5.23 9.26 -20.40
CA ARG A 72 3.94 9.25 -21.14
C ARG A 72 2.75 9.78 -20.33
N GLY A 73 2.99 10.42 -19.19
CA GLY A 73 1.93 11.00 -18.35
C GLY A 73 0.95 9.97 -17.76
N PHE A 74 1.39 8.73 -17.57
CA PHE A 74 0.56 7.60 -17.13
C PHE A 74 -0.65 7.33 -18.05
N LEU A 75 -0.47 7.48 -19.36
CA LEU A 75 -1.47 7.15 -20.38
C LEU A 75 -1.21 5.77 -21.00
N THR A 76 -2.28 5.09 -21.41
CA THR A 76 -2.22 3.88 -22.23
C THR A 76 -1.88 4.25 -23.69
N THR A 77 -1.60 3.25 -24.53
CA THR A 77 -1.40 3.46 -25.98
C THR A 77 -2.61 4.07 -26.70
N LYS A 78 -3.81 3.97 -26.09
CA LYS A 78 -5.04 4.60 -26.58
C LYS A 78 -5.26 6.02 -26.04
N GLY A 79 -4.29 6.57 -25.31
CA GLY A 79 -4.37 7.92 -24.72
C GLY A 79 -5.25 8.03 -23.47
N THR A 80 -5.75 6.92 -22.93
CA THR A 80 -6.56 6.93 -21.69
C THR A 80 -5.69 6.83 -20.44
N PRO A 81 -6.09 7.42 -19.29
CA PRO A 81 -5.33 7.28 -18.06
C PRO A 81 -5.22 5.82 -17.58
N ILE A 82 -4.04 5.43 -17.10
CA ILE A 82 -3.84 4.18 -16.38
C ILE A 82 -4.59 4.28 -15.05
N VAL A 83 -5.50 3.34 -14.79
CA VAL A 83 -6.39 3.34 -13.60
C VAL A 83 -5.64 3.55 -12.28
N ASN A 84 -4.48 2.92 -12.12
CA ASN A 84 -3.65 3.03 -10.91
C ASN A 84 -2.53 4.08 -11.04
N GLY A 85 -2.48 4.86 -12.12
CA GLY A 85 -1.43 5.84 -12.41
C GLY A 85 -1.09 6.76 -11.23
N PRO A 86 -2.07 7.36 -10.52
CA PRO A 86 -1.79 8.19 -9.35
C PRO A 86 -1.08 7.44 -8.21
N LEU A 87 -1.43 6.18 -7.95
CA LEU A 87 -0.77 5.36 -6.92
C LEU A 87 0.62 4.93 -7.36
N ILE A 88 0.80 4.60 -8.64
CA ILE A 88 2.11 4.29 -9.21
C ILE A 88 3.01 5.51 -9.07
N SER A 89 2.56 6.71 -9.45
CA SER A 89 3.30 7.96 -9.27
C SER A 89 3.71 8.21 -7.82
N LYS A 90 2.80 7.96 -6.86
CA LYS A 90 3.11 8.04 -5.43
C LYS A 90 4.13 7.00 -4.96
N LEU A 91 4.15 5.80 -5.56
CA LEU A 91 5.12 4.75 -5.28
C LEU A 91 6.51 5.06 -5.84
N LEU A 92 6.64 5.80 -6.96
CA LEU A 92 7.94 6.06 -7.58
C LEU A 92 8.82 6.99 -6.74
N LYS A 93 8.22 8.00 -6.10
CA LYS A 93 8.94 8.96 -5.26
C LYS A 93 9.75 8.29 -4.14
N PRO A 94 9.18 7.37 -3.34
CA PRO A 94 9.90 6.75 -2.23
C PRO A 94 10.89 5.65 -2.62
N LEU A 95 11.00 5.24 -3.89
CA LEU A 95 11.99 4.23 -4.31
C LEU A 95 13.44 4.64 -4.00
N ASN A 96 13.70 5.94 -3.96
CA ASN A 96 15.02 6.51 -3.66
C ASN A 96 15.22 6.85 -2.17
N LEU A 97 14.25 6.57 -1.29
CA LEU A 97 14.40 6.84 0.14
C LEU A 97 15.37 5.87 0.85
N PRO A 98 15.35 4.55 0.58
CA PRO A 98 16.36 3.65 1.12
C PRO A 98 17.73 3.94 0.52
N THR A 99 18.81 3.68 1.25
CA THR A 99 20.17 3.80 0.69
C THR A 99 20.42 2.75 -0.38
N LYS A 100 19.86 1.55 -0.21
CA LYS A 100 19.85 0.45 -1.18
C LYS A 100 18.57 -0.35 -1.00
N VAL A 101 17.86 -0.68 -2.08
CA VAL A 101 16.65 -1.49 -2.03
C VAL A 101 16.64 -2.55 -3.12
N ALA A 102 16.32 -3.79 -2.73
CA ALA A 102 15.93 -4.84 -3.66
C ALA A 102 14.44 -5.17 -3.44
N ILE A 103 13.64 -5.15 -4.50
CA ILE A 103 12.23 -5.55 -4.47
C ILE A 103 12.12 -6.92 -5.14
N ILE A 104 11.82 -7.95 -4.36
CA ILE A 104 11.95 -9.35 -4.78
C ILE A 104 10.57 -9.99 -4.79
N ARG A 105 10.23 -10.63 -5.92
CA ARG A 105 9.00 -11.39 -5.99
C ARG A 105 9.18 -12.78 -5.36
N CYS A 106 8.31 -13.11 -4.41
CA CYS A 106 8.16 -14.48 -3.92
C CYS A 106 6.88 -15.12 -4.49
N ARG A 107 6.73 -16.45 -4.35
CA ARG A 107 5.44 -17.09 -4.64
C ARG A 107 4.54 -16.96 -3.42
N GLY A 108 3.31 -16.51 -3.63
CA GLY A 108 2.29 -16.51 -2.59
C GLY A 108 1.83 -17.92 -2.24
N HIS A 109 1.28 -18.07 -1.03
CA HIS A 109 0.60 -19.27 -0.54
C HIS A 109 1.45 -20.56 -0.57
N GLN A 110 2.76 -20.46 -0.31
CA GLN A 110 3.61 -21.65 -0.12
C GLN A 110 3.59 -22.14 1.33
N LYS A 111 3.67 -23.46 1.51
CA LYS A 111 3.78 -24.13 2.82
C LYS A 111 5.24 -24.40 3.22
N SER A 112 6.23 -23.88 2.48
CA SER A 112 7.62 -24.12 2.83
C SER A 112 8.00 -23.37 4.10
N LEU A 113 8.97 -23.94 4.82
CA LEU A 113 9.45 -23.42 6.09
C LEU A 113 10.58 -22.39 5.92
N ASP A 114 10.90 -22.01 4.68
CA ASP A 114 11.91 -20.99 4.42
C ASP A 114 11.45 -19.61 4.94
N LEU A 115 12.43 -18.76 5.20
CA LEU A 115 12.21 -17.45 5.81
C LEU A 115 11.31 -16.55 4.97
N VAL A 116 11.43 -16.58 3.63
CA VAL A 116 10.64 -15.73 2.73
C VAL A 116 9.16 -16.15 2.78
N SER A 117 8.89 -17.45 2.72
CA SER A 117 7.53 -17.98 2.81
C SER A 117 6.89 -17.72 4.17
N ARG A 118 7.65 -17.85 5.27
CA ARG A 118 7.17 -17.43 6.61
C ARG A 118 6.82 -15.95 6.66
N GLY A 119 7.70 -15.07 6.20
CA GLY A 119 7.45 -13.62 6.17
C GLY A 119 6.22 -13.26 5.34
N ASN A 120 6.07 -13.86 4.15
CA ASN A 120 4.90 -13.64 3.30
C ASN A 120 3.59 -14.07 3.97
N ASN A 121 3.60 -15.24 4.63
CA ASN A 121 2.42 -15.76 5.32
C ASN A 121 2.02 -14.88 6.52
N ILE A 122 3.00 -14.31 7.25
CA ILE A 122 2.74 -13.32 8.30
C ILE A 122 2.09 -12.08 7.70
N ALA A 123 2.66 -11.52 6.63
CA ALA A 123 2.14 -10.32 5.97
C ALA A 123 0.69 -10.51 5.49
N ASP A 124 0.40 -11.61 4.79
CA ASP A 124 -0.94 -11.95 4.30
C ASP A 124 -1.94 -12.15 5.45
N THR A 125 -1.52 -12.82 6.53
CA THR A 125 -2.37 -13.01 7.72
C THR A 125 -2.73 -11.67 8.35
N VAL A 126 -1.75 -10.79 8.55
CA VAL A 126 -1.96 -9.47 9.16
C VAL A 126 -2.81 -8.58 8.24
N ALA A 127 -2.54 -8.56 6.94
CA ALA A 127 -3.35 -7.80 5.98
C ALA A 127 -4.81 -8.27 5.96
N LYS A 128 -5.06 -9.59 6.04
CA LYS A 128 -6.40 -10.17 6.18
C LYS A 128 -7.08 -9.80 7.49
N GLN A 129 -6.34 -9.73 8.60
CA GLN A 129 -6.87 -9.25 9.87
C GLN A 129 -7.27 -7.77 9.78
N MET A 130 -6.44 -6.94 9.15
CA MET A 130 -6.74 -5.52 8.95
C MET A 130 -7.94 -5.30 8.03
N ALA A 131 -8.10 -6.12 6.99
CA ALA A 131 -9.28 -6.08 6.13
C ALA A 131 -10.60 -6.38 6.88
N LYS A 132 -10.56 -7.14 7.98
CA LYS A 132 -11.72 -7.45 8.81
C LYS A 132 -12.03 -6.40 9.87
N LYS A 133 -11.08 -5.50 10.17
CA LYS A 133 -11.32 -4.40 11.11
C LYS A 133 -12.19 -3.36 10.41
N ALA A 134 -13.43 -3.21 10.88
CA ALA A 134 -14.28 -2.10 10.47
C ALA A 134 -13.55 -0.79 10.78
N SER A 135 -13.37 0.08 9.78
CA SER A 135 -12.97 1.45 10.07
C SER A 135 -14.18 2.13 10.73
N PRO A 136 -14.07 2.67 11.96
CA PRO A 136 -15.17 3.43 12.54
C PRO A 136 -15.51 4.58 11.59
N ALA A 137 -16.81 4.80 11.35
CA ALA A 137 -17.26 5.92 10.52
C ALA A 137 -16.76 7.23 11.15
N PRO A 138 -16.20 8.17 10.37
CA PRO A 138 -15.77 9.45 10.92
C PRO A 138 -16.98 10.20 11.49
N LEU A 139 -16.87 10.64 12.74
CA LEU A 139 -17.85 11.52 13.37
C LEU A 139 -17.53 12.96 12.98
N LEU A 140 -18.51 13.65 12.37
CA LEU A 140 -18.42 15.07 12.05
C LEU A 140 -19.24 15.85 13.08
N PHE A 141 -18.62 16.81 13.74
CA PHE A 141 -19.28 17.75 14.64
C PHE A 141 -19.35 19.12 13.96
N LEU A 142 -20.55 19.70 13.88
CA LEU A 142 -20.74 21.07 13.38
C LEU A 142 -20.86 22.01 14.57
N ASN A 143 -20.07 23.08 14.58
CA ASN A 143 -20.22 24.18 15.53
C ASN A 143 -20.52 25.46 14.74
N ILE A 144 -21.65 26.10 15.02
CA ILE A 144 -21.99 27.41 14.48
C ILE A 144 -21.70 28.42 15.59
N PRO A 145 -20.83 29.42 15.38
CA PRO A 145 -20.65 30.48 16.36
C PRO A 145 -21.97 31.25 16.49
N HIS A 146 -22.68 31.05 17.61
CA HIS A 146 -23.72 31.97 18.04
C HIS A 146 -23.03 33.24 18.55
N THR A 147 -22.99 34.29 17.73
CA THR A 147 -22.80 35.65 18.26
C THR A 147 -24.15 36.12 18.78
N PRO A 148 -24.34 36.30 20.11
CA PRO A 148 -25.52 36.99 20.61
C PRO A 148 -25.45 38.44 20.10
N PHE A 149 -26.47 38.88 19.37
CA PHE A 149 -26.66 40.29 19.05
C PHE A 149 -26.89 41.03 20.37
N LEU A 150 -25.90 41.82 20.79
CA LEU A 150 -26.13 42.88 21.78
C LEU A 150 -26.85 44.01 21.05
N LEU A 151 -28.17 44.13 21.25
CA LEU A 151 -28.91 45.35 20.96
C LEU A 151 -28.51 46.39 22.01
N GLY A 152 -28.05 47.55 21.52
CA GLY A 152 -27.77 48.74 22.34
C GLY A 152 -29.03 49.47 22.77
#